data_AF-A0A4S0J4I6-F1
#
_entry.id   AF-A0A4S0J4I6-F1
#
_cell.length_a   1.000
_cell.length_b   1.000
_cell.length_c   1.000
_cell.angle_alpha   90.00
_cell.angle_beta   90.00
_cell.angle_gamma   90.00
#
_symmetry.space_group_name_H-M   'P 1'
#
loop_
_entity.id
_entity.type
_entity.pdbx_description
1 polymer ?
#
loop_
_entity_poly.entity_id
_entity_poly.type
_entity_poly.pdbx_seq_one_letter_code
_entity_poly.pdbx_strand_id
1 'polypeptide(L)'
;AIVAASAVFGSQTIAGRVAFLHSDWDALTHGDHTTALGSRVALWDIGLKAFREMPFFGHGVGATRLLIKQGFQDQFGMDEGFNHFHNGFLTALVQAGILGAVTLAAIFVVAARNAARVLR
;
A
#
# COMPACT_ATOMS: atom_id res chain seq x y z
N ALA A 1 19.87 -30.04 19.63
CA ALA A 1 19.37 -28.97 20.53
C ALA A 1 19.15 -27.65 19.79
N ILE A 2 20.17 -27.06 19.15
CA ILE A 2 20.07 -25.73 18.49
C ILE A 2 19.06 -25.71 17.34
N VAL A 3 19.09 -26.69 16.42
CA VAL A 3 18.15 -26.76 15.28
C VAL A 3 16.69 -26.91 15.72
N ALA A 4 16.44 -27.72 16.75
CA ALA A 4 15.11 -27.91 17.32
C ALA A 4 14.61 -26.62 18.02
N ALA A 5 15.49 -25.91 18.73
CA ALA A 5 15.16 -24.61 19.31
C ALA A 5 14.82 -23.59 18.22
N SER A 6 15.63 -23.47 17.16
CA SER A 6 15.35 -22.57 16.03
C SER A 6 14.03 -22.88 15.32
N ALA A 7 13.71 -24.15 15.14
CA ALA A 7 12.43 -24.58 14.55
C ALA A 7 11.23 -24.22 15.44
N VAL A 8 11.34 -24.41 16.75
CA VAL A 8 10.27 -24.06 17.72
C VAL A 8 10.09 -22.54 17.83
N PHE A 9 11.18 -21.77 17.94
CA PHE A 9 11.09 -20.30 17.96
C PHE A 9 10.54 -19.75 16.63
N GLY A 10 10.96 -20.33 15.51
CA GLY A 10 10.43 -20.01 14.19
C GLY A 10 8.93 -20.29 14.09
N SER A 11 8.48 -21.47 14.52
CA SER A 11 7.07 -21.87 14.44
C SER A 11 6.18 -20.99 15.32
N GLN A 12 6.63 -20.63 16.53
CA GLN A 12 5.89 -19.74 17.43
C GLN A 12 5.77 -18.33 16.84
N THR A 13 6.84 -17.81 16.22
CA THR A 13 6.82 -16.51 15.55
C THR A 13 5.84 -16.51 14.39
N ILE A 14 5.88 -17.54 13.54
CA ILE A 14 4.97 -17.67 12.39
C ILE A 14 3.52 -17.79 12.86
N ALA A 15 3.25 -18.67 13.83
CA ALA A 15 1.90 -18.85 14.38
C ALA A 15 1.35 -17.54 14.98
N GLY A 16 2.18 -16.78 15.72
CA GLY A 16 1.79 -15.48 16.24
C GLY A 16 1.48 -14.46 15.15
N ARG A 17 2.25 -14.43 14.05
CA ARG A 17 1.96 -13.56 12.90
C ARG A 17 0.68 -13.95 12.17
N VAL A 18 0.42 -15.24 12.01
CA VAL A 18 -0.83 -15.73 11.40
C VAL A 18 -2.04 -15.35 12.27
N ALA A 19 -1.96 -15.54 13.59
CA ALA A 19 -3.02 -15.16 14.51
C ALA A 19 -3.28 -13.64 14.47
N PHE A 20 -2.24 -12.82 14.44
CA PHE A 20 -2.34 -11.37 14.28
C PHE A 20 -3.00 -10.96 12.95
N LEU A 21 -2.60 -11.59 11.84
CA LEU A 21 -3.22 -11.33 10.54
C LEU A 21 -4.71 -11.74 10.53
N HIS A 22 -5.06 -12.85 11.18
CA HIS A 22 -6.45 -13.27 11.30
C HIS A 22 -7.27 -12.28 12.13
N SER A 23 -6.74 -11.78 13.25
CA SER A 23 -7.44 -10.77 14.05
C SER A 23 -7.61 -9.44 13.31
N ASP A 24 -6.59 -8.99 12.59
CA ASP A 24 -6.66 -7.77 11.76
C ASP A 24 -7.69 -7.93 10.64
N TRP A 25 -7.74 -9.12 10.02
CA TRP A 25 -8.74 -9.44 8.99
C TRP A 25 -10.15 -9.45 9.56
N ASP A 26 -10.37 -10.12 10.70
CA ASP A 26 -11.67 -10.18 11.35
C ASP A 26 -12.17 -8.77 11.70
N ALA A 27 -11.33 -7.94 12.33
CA ALA A 27 -11.64 -6.54 12.62
C ALA A 27 -12.04 -5.76 11.35
N LEU A 28 -11.26 -5.88 10.28
CA LEU A 28 -11.56 -5.24 9.00
C LEU A 28 -12.91 -5.69 8.42
N THR A 29 -13.22 -6.99 8.46
CA THR A 29 -14.52 -7.49 7.95
C THR A 29 -15.71 -6.98 8.77
N HIS A 30 -15.49 -6.55 10.01
CA HIS A 30 -16.48 -5.88 10.85
C HIS A 30 -16.46 -4.34 10.71
N GLY A 31 -15.68 -3.80 9.75
CA GLY A 31 -15.61 -2.37 9.45
C GLY A 31 -14.59 -1.59 10.27
N ASP A 32 -13.78 -2.26 11.10
CA ASP A 32 -12.71 -1.61 11.86
C ASP A 32 -11.47 -1.38 10.99
N HIS A 33 -11.19 -0.11 10.73
CA HIS A 33 -10.07 0.34 9.92
C HIS A 33 -8.87 0.83 10.76
N THR A 34 -8.93 0.72 12.08
CA THR A 34 -7.87 1.19 13.00
C THR A 34 -6.69 0.24 13.12
N THR A 35 -6.79 -0.97 12.56
CA THR A 35 -5.73 -1.97 12.56
C THR A 35 -4.67 -1.69 11.49
N ALA A 36 -3.56 -2.44 11.51
CA ALA A 36 -2.51 -2.27 10.52
C ALA A 36 -2.99 -2.67 9.11
N LEU A 37 -3.79 -3.73 9.00
CA LEU A 37 -4.43 -4.08 7.73
C LEU A 37 -5.53 -3.07 7.36
N GLY A 38 -6.38 -2.69 8.32
CA GLY A 38 -7.50 -1.79 8.10
C GLY A 38 -7.08 -0.42 7.58
N SER A 39 -6.06 0.18 8.20
CA SER A 39 -5.51 1.48 7.78
C SER A 39 -4.94 1.45 6.36
N ARG A 40 -4.38 0.32 5.91
CA ARG A 40 -3.93 0.15 4.51
C ARG A 40 -5.09 0.09 3.53
N VAL A 41 -6.16 -0.63 3.88
CA VAL A 41 -7.37 -0.69 3.04
C VAL A 41 -8.01 0.70 2.95
N ALA A 42 -8.12 1.41 4.08
CA ALA A 42 -8.58 2.80 4.10
C ALA A 42 -7.71 3.71 3.21
N LEU A 43 -6.39 3.62 3.31
CA LEU A 43 -5.46 4.33 2.42
C LEU A 43 -5.74 4.02 0.95
N TRP A 44 -5.98 2.77 0.59
CA TRP A 44 -6.22 2.39 -0.80
C TRP A 44 -7.55 2.91 -1.32
N ASP A 45 -8.60 2.92 -0.50
CA ASP A 45 -9.88 3.51 -0.86
C ASP A 45 -9.77 5.03 -1.06
N ILE A 46 -9.09 5.72 -0.14
CA ILE A 46 -8.80 7.16 -0.27
C ILE A 46 -8.01 7.43 -1.55
N GLY A 47 -6.95 6.66 -1.80
CA GLY A 47 -6.10 6.86 -2.97
C GLY A 47 -6.82 6.55 -4.28
N LEU A 48 -7.63 5.49 -4.31
CA LEU A 48 -8.38 5.13 -5.51
C LEU A 48 -9.49 6.16 -5.80
N LYS A 49 -10.13 6.71 -4.77
CA LYS A 49 -11.03 7.85 -4.90
C LYS A 49 -10.30 9.06 -5.47
N ALA A 50 -9.19 9.48 -4.88
CA ALA A 50 -8.39 10.61 -5.35
C ALA A 50 -7.93 10.42 -6.81
N PHE A 51 -7.48 9.22 -7.19
CA PHE A 51 -7.11 8.93 -8.57
C PHE A 51 -8.29 9.14 -9.54
N ARG A 52 -9.50 8.69 -9.18
CA ARG A 52 -10.69 8.88 -10.03
C ARG A 52 -11.08 10.35 -10.22
N GLU A 53 -10.75 11.21 -9.26
CA GLU A 53 -11.00 12.65 -9.35
C GLU A 53 -10.06 13.35 -10.34
N MET A 54 -8.80 12.92 -10.43
CA MET A 54 -7.80 13.49 -11.35
C MET A 54 -6.99 12.41 -12.10
N PRO A 55 -7.60 11.65 -13.02
CA PRO A 55 -7.01 10.42 -13.54
C PRO A 55 -5.84 10.65 -14.51
N PHE A 56 -5.79 11.77 -15.23
CA PHE A 56 -4.79 11.96 -16.29
C PHE A 56 -3.45 12.45 -15.77
N PHE A 57 -3.47 13.53 -14.97
CA PHE A 57 -2.26 14.20 -14.45
C PHE A 57 -2.04 13.99 -12.95
N GLY A 58 -3.02 13.43 -12.23
CA GLY A 58 -2.96 13.29 -10.78
C GLY A 58 -3.05 14.63 -10.04
N HIS A 59 -3.00 14.56 -8.72
CA HIS A 59 -3.09 15.69 -7.80
C HIS A 59 -1.73 16.36 -7.52
N GLY A 60 -0.64 15.86 -8.12
CA GLY A 60 0.72 16.30 -7.85
C GLY A 60 1.34 15.68 -6.60
N VAL A 61 2.68 15.68 -6.55
CA VAL A 61 3.47 15.02 -5.49
C VAL A 61 3.21 15.62 -4.09
N GLY A 62 2.94 16.93 -4.02
CA GLY A 62 2.69 17.63 -2.75
C GLY A 62 1.31 17.36 -2.12
N ALA A 63 0.34 16.86 -2.89
CA ALA A 63 -1.03 16.71 -2.42
C ALA A 63 -1.27 15.47 -1.54
N THR A 64 -0.38 14.47 -1.61
CA THR A 64 -0.61 13.15 -1.01
C THR A 64 -0.95 13.19 0.48
N ARG A 65 -0.18 13.94 1.29
CA ARG A 65 -0.41 14.02 2.74
C ARG A 65 -1.75 14.68 3.08
N LEU A 66 -2.13 15.71 2.32
CA LEU A 66 -3.40 16.41 2.50
C LEU A 66 -4.59 15.51 2.15
N LEU A 67 -4.52 14.86 0.99
CA LEU A 67 -5.55 13.93 0.52
C LEU A 67 -5.75 12.75 1.48
N ILE A 68 -4.65 12.20 2.01
CA ILE A 68 -4.72 11.13 3.01
C ILE A 68 -5.40 11.63 4.29
N LYS A 69 -4.93 12.76 4.84
CA LYS A 69 -5.50 13.29 6.09
C LYS A 69 -6.99 13.62 5.95
N GLN A 70 -7.36 14.31 4.88
CA GLN A 70 -8.77 14.63 4.60
C GLN A 70 -9.57 13.35 4.35
N GLY A 71 -9.04 12.42 3.57
CA GLY A 71 -9.71 11.16 3.26
C GLY A 71 -9.99 10.32 4.51
N PHE A 72 -9.06 10.25 5.45
CA PHE A 72 -9.27 9.54 6.72
C PHE A 72 -10.36 10.18 7.57
N GLN A 73 -10.36 11.51 7.66
CA GLN A 73 -11.39 12.26 8.39
C GLN A 73 -12.76 12.09 7.74
N ASP A 74 -12.86 12.33 6.43
CA ASP A 74 -14.14 12.38 5.73
C ASP A 74 -14.79 11.01 5.51
N GLN A 75 -13.98 9.95 5.31
CA GLN A 75 -14.49 8.61 4.94
C GLN A 75 -14.53 7.65 6.13
N PHE A 76 -13.67 7.86 7.13
CA PHE A 76 -13.50 6.91 8.22
C PHE A 76 -13.59 7.54 9.61
N GLY A 77 -13.70 8.88 9.72
CA GLY A 77 -13.73 9.57 11.02
C GLY A 77 -12.44 9.42 11.82
N MET A 78 -11.31 9.17 11.16
CA MET A 78 -10.01 8.92 11.78
C MET A 78 -9.06 10.11 11.61
N ASP A 79 -8.26 10.43 12.64
CA ASP A 79 -7.17 11.41 12.54
C ASP A 79 -5.82 10.74 12.29
N GLU A 80 -5.70 10.14 11.11
CA GLU A 80 -4.46 9.51 10.67
C GLU A 80 -3.77 10.32 9.57
N GLY A 81 -2.44 10.31 9.62
CA GLY A 81 -1.60 11.04 8.67
C GLY A 81 -0.45 10.17 8.18
N PHE A 82 -0.46 9.83 6.89
CA PHE A 82 0.64 9.15 6.22
C PHE A 82 1.23 10.04 5.12
N ASN A 83 2.47 9.74 4.75
CA ASN A 83 3.17 10.45 3.68
C ASN A 83 2.98 9.79 2.30
N HIS A 84 2.40 8.59 2.24
CA HIS A 84 2.14 7.82 1.02
C HIS A 84 1.07 6.76 1.27
N PHE A 85 0.50 6.19 0.20
CA PHE A 85 -0.62 5.24 0.28
C PHE A 85 -0.22 3.80 0.66
N HIS A 86 0.98 3.59 1.22
CA HIS A 86 1.59 2.27 1.42
C HIS A 86 1.54 1.33 0.20
N ASN A 87 1.40 1.92 -0.99
CA ASN A 87 1.43 1.28 -2.29
C ASN A 87 2.07 2.30 -3.26
N GLY A 88 3.27 1.98 -3.75
CA GLY A 88 4.06 2.88 -4.60
C GLY A 88 3.38 3.14 -5.95
N PHE A 89 2.70 2.15 -6.52
CA PHE A 89 1.96 2.29 -7.77
C PHE A 89 0.73 3.19 -7.61
N LEU A 90 -0.03 3.00 -6.52
CA LEU A 90 -1.16 3.87 -6.22
C LEU A 90 -0.71 5.30 -5.92
N THR A 91 0.41 5.46 -5.21
CA THR A 91 0.99 6.78 -4.97
C THR A 91 1.36 7.46 -6.29
N ALA A 92 2.01 6.76 -7.22
CA ALA A 92 2.31 7.29 -8.55
C ALA A 92 1.03 7.64 -9.35
N LEU A 93 -0.02 6.81 -9.27
CA LEU A 93 -1.31 7.11 -9.90
C LEU A 93 -1.96 8.36 -9.32
N VAL A 94 -2.00 8.51 -8.01
CA VAL A 94 -2.59 9.70 -7.37
C VAL A 94 -1.77 10.94 -7.67
N GLN A 95 -0.44 10.84 -7.68
CA GLN A 95 0.43 12.00 -7.88
C GLN A 95 0.55 12.44 -9.33
N ALA A 96 0.58 11.50 -10.28
CA ALA A 96 0.93 11.77 -11.69
C ALA A 96 -0.05 11.18 -12.71
N GLY A 97 -1.14 10.56 -12.24
CA GLY A 97 -2.18 9.98 -13.09
C GLY A 97 -1.70 8.82 -13.96
N ILE A 98 -2.49 8.52 -14.98
CA ILE A 98 -2.21 7.48 -15.97
C ILE A 98 -0.92 7.81 -16.73
N LEU A 99 -0.64 9.08 -17.02
CA LEU A 99 0.58 9.48 -17.72
C LEU A 99 1.84 9.11 -16.91
N GLY A 100 1.82 9.37 -15.60
CA GLY A 100 2.88 8.95 -14.70
C GLY A 100 3.00 7.43 -14.61
N ALA A 101 1.88 6.72 -14.51
CA ALA A 101 1.87 5.25 -14.43
C ALA A 101 2.42 4.58 -15.71
N VAL A 102 2.05 5.07 -16.89
CA VAL A 102 2.58 4.59 -18.17
C VAL A 102 4.08 4.85 -18.27
N THR A 103 4.52 6.03 -17.85
CA THR A 103 5.95 6.38 -17.81
C THR A 103 6.73 5.45 -16.88
N LEU A 104 6.21 5.19 -15.68
CA LEU A 104 6.81 4.26 -14.73
C LEU A 104 6.86 2.82 -15.28
N ALA A 105 5.78 2.35 -15.91
CA ALA A 105 5.75 1.04 -16.55
C ALA A 105 6.80 0.94 -17.68
N ALA A 106 6.96 1.99 -18.49
CA ALA A 106 7.95 2.03 -19.56
C ALA A 106 9.39 1.89 -19.00
N ILE A 107 9.70 2.54 -17.88
CA ILE A 107 11.00 2.42 -17.21
C ILE A 107 11.27 0.96 -16.82
N PHE A 108 10.31 0.28 -16.19
CA PHE A 108 10.47 -1.13 -15.82
C PHE A 108 10.62 -2.04 -17.03
N VAL A 109 9.85 -1.79 -18.11
CA VAL A 109 9.97 -2.54 -19.36
C VAL A 109 11.35 -2.40 -19.97
N VAL A 110 11.90 -1.19 -20.03
CA VAL A 110 13.24 -0.94 -20.56
C VAL A 110 14.30 -1.62 -19.70
N ALA A 111 14.22 -1.49 -18.38
CA ALA A 111 15.15 -2.13 -17.45
C ALA A 111 15.14 -3.66 -17.58
N ALA A 112 13.96 -4.27 -17.60
CA ALA A 112 13.79 -5.71 -17.78
C ALA A 112 14.31 -6.18 -19.14
N ARG A 113 14.02 -5.46 -20.22
CA ARG A 113 14.55 -5.75 -21.56
C ARG A 113 16.07 -5.70 -21.59
N ASN A 114 16.68 -4.71 -20.95
CA ASN A 114 18.13 -4.60 -20.90
C ASN A 114 18.76 -5.73 -20.09
N ALA A 115 18.21 -6.07 -18.92
CA ALA A 115 18.67 -7.20 -18.13
C ALA A 115 18.59 -8.52 -18.91
N ALA A 116 17.47 -8.76 -19.61
CA ALA A 116 17.28 -9.95 -20.44
C ALA A 116 18.25 -10.03 -21.63
N ARG A 117 18.73 -8.91 -22.16
CA ARG A 117 19.75 -8.89 -23.23
C ARG A 117 21.14 -9.22 -22.72
N VAL A 118 21.47 -8.82 -21.49
CA VAL A 118 22.78 -9.08 -20.87
C VAL A 118 22.91 -10.54 -20.41
N LEU A 119 21.80 -11.16 -20.01
CA LEU A 119 21.75 -12.55 -19.55
C LEU A 119 21.67 -13.58 -20.69
N ARG A 120 21.59 -13.14 -21.95
CA ARG A 120 21.62 -13.97 -23.16
C ARG A 120 23.03 -14.01 -23.71
#